data_AF-A0A498SK76-F1
#
_entry.id   AF-A0A498SK76-F1
#
_cell.length_a   1.000
_cell.length_b   1.000
_cell.length_c   1.000
_cell.angle_alpha   90.00
_cell.angle_beta   90.00
_cell.angle_gamma   90.00
#
_symmetry.space_group_name_H-M   'P 1'
#
loop_
_entity.id
_entity.type
_entity.pdbx_description
1 polymer ?
#
loop_
_entity_poly.entity_id
_entity_poly.type
_entity_poly.pdbx_seq_one_letter_code
_entity_poly.pdbx_strand_id
1 'polypeptide(L)'
;MMNDKEMIAELLPSLNEFIRMKSKLGLCLHLLLDSANIITDVKSCICDGKLFKAYKNFIKYEKCRNDLLELTDIESNEQEFIIGHFNDVELMAIQIRDVIRLTLTGTISNSTSGNDNDVDYINDDMIQQILKIIKYDAKLDADNEICKNNGLIGFLNRPRNWKNLFMSMLADPAQISMQEPFAKQLLETLMDIDDAGDSGDEMKDLRIEHDTAYYDELLAMKKYFQETLLREAEFCKILKKFLEAEDIFEQANDHIINSNLRAAIEKLLEVESKRYHLLTFAKSYNEFDTINKLLIPYYERIEHIYAKFINEAKYYCIRGIDIIRGKNSEPKKQLEVILRAVEIDEKIDELYENNQFKIANRPHCWREMLFKIIEERVQQRVESFQIEDRKLNQNWVTRNLEICRLYIVEDLYTAKHFLRIFSKEHQLYNNFIIFYHNGIANKISELAKGELNKRELIQLLSWIRQYPGEHMLGMAFLEIDAISLVQDRPLIERNELMRLFDMYVEIIKSETAKWALKTVKQEFANIEELQSNILEDEFEYYYTHLPHILYSIVNDQVVKIFDD
;
A
#
# COMPACT_ATOMS: atom_id res chain seq x y z
N MET A 1 23.88 17.41 4.88
CA MET A 1 23.83 15.93 4.87
C MET A 1 25.22 15.45 5.21
N MET A 2 25.38 14.88 6.41
CA MET A 2 26.60 14.18 6.82
C MET A 2 26.86 13.02 5.84
N ASN A 3 28.12 12.71 5.59
CA ASN A 3 28.56 11.74 4.59
C ASN A 3 28.01 10.34 4.95
N ASP A 4 27.48 9.57 3.99
CA ASP A 4 26.87 8.24 4.20
C ASP A 4 27.73 7.30 5.07
N LYS A 5 29.06 7.48 5.00
CA LYS A 5 30.04 6.68 5.74
C LYS A 5 30.20 7.07 7.20
N GLU A 6 29.94 8.32 7.60
CA GLU A 6 30.05 8.75 9.00
C GLU A 6 28.88 8.23 9.83
N MET A 7 27.67 8.20 9.26
CA MET A 7 26.43 7.84 9.98
C MET A 7 26.40 6.39 10.48
N ILE A 8 27.07 5.46 9.78
CA ILE A 8 27.10 4.03 10.12
C ILE A 8 28.54 3.49 10.22
N ALA A 9 29.53 4.36 10.41
CA ALA A 9 30.96 4.02 10.41
C ALA A 9 31.30 2.89 11.37
N GLU A 10 30.68 2.88 12.55
CA GLU A 10 30.91 1.89 13.60
C GLU A 10 30.29 0.52 13.28
N LEU A 11 29.21 0.51 12.49
CA LEU A 11 28.51 -0.72 12.08
C LEU A 11 29.10 -1.34 10.82
N LEU A 12 29.72 -0.52 9.95
CA LEU A 12 30.22 -0.96 8.65
C LEU A 12 31.20 -2.14 8.74
N PRO A 13 32.18 -2.19 9.67
CA PRO A 13 33.12 -3.31 9.75
C PRO A 13 32.43 -4.63 10.06
N SER A 14 31.56 -4.64 11.09
CA SER A 14 30.83 -5.85 11.50
C SER A 14 29.84 -6.31 10.42
N LEU A 15 29.10 -5.37 9.81
CA LEU A 15 28.17 -5.65 8.72
C LEU A 15 28.90 -6.20 7.48
N ASN A 16 30.07 -5.63 7.13
CA ASN A 16 30.91 -6.15 6.05
C ASN A 16 31.40 -7.57 6.33
N GLU A 17 31.83 -7.85 7.56
CA GLU A 17 32.27 -9.20 7.91
C GLU A 17 31.13 -10.21 7.84
N PHE A 18 29.94 -9.85 8.32
CA PHE A 18 28.74 -10.68 8.22
C PHE A 18 28.36 -10.96 6.76
N ILE A 19 28.22 -9.92 5.93
CA ILE A 19 27.89 -10.05 4.50
C ILE A 19 28.97 -10.87 3.77
N ARG A 20 30.25 -10.64 4.06
CA ARG A 20 31.37 -11.40 3.47
C ARG A 20 31.28 -12.89 3.84
N MET A 21 31.01 -13.22 5.09
CA MET A 21 30.89 -14.61 5.53
C MET A 21 29.66 -15.28 4.92
N LYS A 22 28.52 -14.59 4.88
CA LYS A 22 27.30 -15.10 4.26
C LYS A 22 27.45 -15.33 2.75
N SER A 23 28.11 -14.40 2.03
CA SER A 23 28.43 -14.58 0.61
C SER A 23 29.36 -15.77 0.37
N LYS A 24 30.39 -15.94 1.20
CA LYS A 24 31.26 -17.12 1.15
C LYS A 24 30.49 -18.42 1.44
N LEU A 25 29.60 -18.41 2.41
CA LEU A 25 28.74 -19.55 2.73
C LEU A 25 27.85 -19.93 1.52
N GLY A 26 27.26 -18.94 0.84
CA GLY A 26 26.50 -19.16 -0.38
C GLY A 26 27.36 -19.76 -1.51
N LEU A 27 28.58 -19.27 -1.69
CA LEU A 27 29.56 -19.85 -2.63
C LEU A 27 29.97 -21.27 -2.25
N CYS A 28 30.25 -21.53 -0.97
CA CYS A 28 30.60 -22.86 -0.48
C CYS A 28 29.43 -23.84 -0.69
N LEU A 29 28.18 -23.46 -0.38
CA LEU A 29 26.99 -24.27 -0.69
C LEU A 29 26.93 -24.60 -2.18
N HIS A 30 27.18 -23.60 -3.03
CA HIS A 30 27.13 -23.80 -4.47
C HIS A 30 28.24 -24.75 -4.98
N LEU A 31 29.45 -24.65 -4.43
CA LEU A 31 30.63 -25.43 -4.82
C LEU A 31 30.64 -26.86 -4.25
N LEU A 32 30.22 -27.06 -3.00
CA LEU A 32 30.15 -28.39 -2.36
C LEU A 32 29.13 -29.30 -3.04
N LEU A 33 28.06 -28.70 -3.58
CA LEU A 33 26.94 -29.44 -4.15
C LEU A 33 27.03 -29.62 -5.67
N ASP A 34 27.84 -28.81 -6.34
CA ASP A 34 27.75 -28.60 -7.80
C ASP A 34 26.27 -28.56 -8.25
N SER A 35 25.41 -27.93 -7.44
CA SER A 35 23.96 -28.18 -7.43
C SER A 35 23.32 -27.85 -8.77
N ALA A 36 23.83 -26.82 -9.44
CA ALA A 36 23.42 -26.47 -10.80
C ALA A 36 23.80 -27.56 -11.81
N ASN A 37 24.96 -28.19 -11.69
CA ASN A 37 25.37 -29.33 -12.51
C ASN A 37 24.55 -30.57 -12.17
N ILE A 38 24.26 -30.87 -10.90
CA ILE A 38 23.39 -31.99 -10.53
C ILE A 38 21.96 -31.78 -11.06
N ILE A 39 21.38 -30.58 -10.89
CA ILE A 39 20.02 -30.27 -11.36
C ILE A 39 19.95 -30.30 -12.89
N THR A 40 20.95 -29.74 -13.58
CA THR A 40 21.01 -29.80 -15.06
C THR A 40 21.29 -31.21 -15.56
N ASP A 41 22.12 -32.00 -14.87
CA ASP A 41 22.37 -33.41 -15.16
C ASP A 41 21.14 -34.27 -14.94
N VAL A 42 20.38 -34.05 -13.86
CA VAL A 42 19.11 -34.74 -13.61
C VAL A 42 18.11 -34.42 -14.72
N LYS A 43 17.95 -33.14 -15.09
CA LYS A 43 17.09 -32.72 -16.20
C LYS A 43 17.54 -33.31 -17.54
N SER A 44 18.84 -33.29 -17.82
CA SER A 44 19.44 -33.87 -19.02
C SER A 44 19.23 -35.38 -19.08
N CYS A 45 19.47 -36.09 -17.96
CA CYS A 45 19.24 -37.53 -17.86
C CYS A 45 17.75 -37.90 -18.02
N ILE A 46 16.82 -37.05 -17.56
CA ILE A 46 15.38 -37.22 -17.79
C ILE A 46 15.07 -37.08 -19.29
N CYS A 47 15.60 -36.05 -19.97
CA CYS A 47 15.41 -35.85 -21.40
C CYS A 47 16.02 -36.98 -22.25
N ASP A 48 17.16 -37.54 -21.81
CA ASP A 48 17.87 -38.64 -22.46
C ASP A 48 17.26 -40.03 -22.18
N GLY A 49 16.18 -40.12 -21.39
CA GLY A 49 15.55 -41.40 -21.01
C GLY A 49 16.34 -42.25 -20.02
N LYS A 50 17.39 -41.71 -19.39
CA LYS A 50 18.24 -42.38 -18.40
C LYS A 50 17.73 -42.12 -16.98
N LEU A 51 16.50 -42.58 -16.72
CA LEU A 51 15.76 -42.27 -15.50
C LEU A 51 16.45 -42.78 -14.23
N PHE A 52 17.06 -43.97 -14.27
CA PHE A 52 17.77 -44.51 -13.11
C PHE A 52 19.00 -43.68 -12.73
N LYS A 53 19.71 -43.12 -13.73
CA LYS A 53 20.86 -42.22 -13.50
C LYS A 53 20.39 -40.88 -12.91
N ALA A 54 19.28 -40.34 -13.41
CA ALA A 54 18.65 -39.15 -12.86
C ALA A 54 18.26 -39.35 -11.38
N TYR A 55 17.64 -40.49 -11.06
CA TYR A 55 17.25 -40.83 -9.69
C TYR A 55 18.47 -41.00 -8.77
N LYS A 56 19.56 -41.63 -9.23
CA LYS A 56 20.81 -41.74 -8.46
C LYS A 56 21.40 -40.37 -8.10
N ASN A 57 21.38 -39.42 -9.03
CA ASN A 57 21.85 -38.05 -8.78
C ASN A 57 20.93 -37.27 -7.84
N PHE A 58 19.61 -37.44 -7.98
CA PHE A 58 18.62 -36.91 -7.04
C PHE A 58 18.85 -37.41 -5.61
N ILE A 59 19.07 -38.72 -5.42
CA ILE A 59 19.32 -39.29 -4.09
C ILE A 59 20.61 -38.77 -3.46
N LYS A 60 21.67 -38.55 -4.26
CA LYS A 60 22.90 -37.91 -3.76
C LYS A 60 22.63 -36.51 -3.21
N TYR A 61 21.80 -35.73 -3.92
CA TYR A 61 21.45 -34.37 -3.53
C TYR A 61 20.51 -34.34 -2.31
N GLU A 62 19.52 -35.24 -2.26
CA GLU A 62 18.64 -35.43 -1.10
C GLU A 62 19.43 -35.88 0.14
N LYS A 63 20.36 -36.82 -0.02
CA LYS A 63 21.24 -37.27 1.07
C LYS A 63 22.11 -36.13 1.59
N CYS A 64 22.71 -35.33 0.71
CA CYS A 64 23.53 -34.20 1.15
C CYS A 64 22.74 -33.17 1.97
N ARG A 65 21.51 -32.85 1.55
CA ARG A 65 20.60 -32.00 2.34
C ARG A 65 20.37 -32.60 3.73
N ASN A 66 20.06 -33.89 3.78
CA ASN A 66 19.72 -34.56 5.03
C ASN A 66 20.92 -34.71 5.96
N ASP A 67 22.11 -35.04 5.44
CA ASP A 67 23.35 -35.11 6.20
C ASP A 67 23.71 -33.73 6.78
N LEU A 68 23.48 -32.63 6.03
CA LEU A 68 23.62 -31.27 6.55
C LEU A 68 22.60 -30.95 7.65
N LEU A 69 21.35 -31.38 7.49
CA LEU A 69 20.30 -31.19 8.51
C LEU A 69 20.60 -31.99 9.79
N GLU A 70 21.12 -33.21 9.68
CA GLU A 70 21.51 -34.04 10.83
C GLU A 70 22.67 -33.43 11.61
N LEU A 71 23.55 -32.71 10.92
CA LEU A 71 24.65 -31.96 11.52
C LEU A 71 24.20 -30.66 12.21
N THR A 72 22.95 -30.24 12.05
CA THR A 72 22.38 -29.00 12.64
C THR A 72 21.40 -29.28 13.77
N ASP A 73 21.29 -28.37 14.74
CA ASP A 73 20.34 -28.50 15.84
C ASP A 73 18.88 -28.30 15.33
N ILE A 74 17.94 -29.07 15.90
CA ILE A 74 16.55 -29.28 15.41
C ILE A 74 15.70 -27.99 15.32
N GLU A 75 16.15 -26.88 15.90
CA GLU A 75 15.42 -25.60 15.94
C GLU A 75 16.29 -24.40 15.51
N SER A 76 17.33 -24.62 14.71
CA SER A 76 18.23 -23.52 14.30
C SER A 76 17.75 -22.81 13.02
N ASN A 77 18.00 -21.49 12.94
CA ASN A 77 17.86 -20.71 11.71
C ASN A 77 18.67 -21.29 10.53
N GLU A 78 19.66 -22.16 10.82
CA GLU A 78 20.44 -22.87 9.80
C GLU A 78 19.59 -23.89 9.05
N GLN A 79 18.66 -24.58 9.72
CA GLN A 79 17.75 -25.52 9.06
C GLN A 79 16.83 -24.81 8.08
N GLU A 80 16.27 -23.65 8.45
CA GLU A 80 15.39 -22.88 7.55
C GLU A 80 16.16 -22.40 6.30
N PHE A 81 17.42 -21.98 6.49
CA PHE A 81 18.30 -21.60 5.39
C PHE A 81 18.69 -22.79 4.49
N ILE A 82 19.02 -23.94 5.07
CA ILE A 82 19.33 -25.18 4.33
C ILE A 82 18.08 -25.64 3.56
N ILE A 83 16.92 -25.71 4.19
CA ILE A 83 15.65 -26.08 3.55
C ILE A 83 15.35 -25.15 2.37
N GLY A 84 15.53 -23.84 2.55
CA GLY A 84 15.36 -22.85 1.48
C GLY A 84 16.32 -23.06 0.31
N HIS A 85 17.57 -23.42 0.57
CA HIS A 85 18.58 -23.64 -0.47
C HIS A 85 18.39 -24.96 -1.24
N PHE A 86 17.77 -25.98 -0.63
CA PHE A 86 17.49 -27.28 -1.24
C PHE A 86 16.03 -27.46 -1.69
N ASN A 87 15.30 -26.37 -1.96
CA ASN A 87 13.92 -26.43 -2.44
C ASN A 87 13.77 -27.23 -3.75
N ASP A 88 14.82 -27.26 -4.56
CA ASP A 88 14.87 -28.03 -5.81
C ASP A 88 14.78 -29.55 -5.62
N VAL A 89 15.15 -30.09 -4.44
CA VAL A 89 15.04 -31.53 -4.13
C VAL A 89 13.59 -32.00 -4.30
N GLU A 90 12.62 -31.22 -3.79
CA GLU A 90 11.21 -31.60 -3.86
C GLU A 90 10.64 -31.45 -5.26
N LEU A 91 11.07 -30.41 -5.99
CA LEU A 91 10.70 -30.24 -7.40
C LEU A 91 11.25 -31.38 -8.27
N MET A 92 12.48 -31.82 -8.04
CA MET A 92 13.08 -32.97 -8.74
C MET A 92 12.35 -34.28 -8.43
N ALA A 93 11.97 -34.51 -7.16
CA ALA A 93 11.19 -35.67 -6.78
C ALA A 93 9.83 -35.72 -7.51
N ILE A 94 9.14 -34.58 -7.62
CA ILE A 94 7.87 -34.46 -8.36
C ILE A 94 8.10 -34.73 -9.86
N GLN A 95 9.14 -34.14 -10.45
CA GLN A 95 9.45 -34.33 -11.88
C GLN A 95 9.76 -35.80 -12.21
N ILE A 96 10.57 -36.48 -11.41
CA ILE A 96 10.89 -37.90 -11.61
C ILE A 96 9.62 -38.75 -11.49
N ARG A 97 8.79 -38.50 -10.47
CA ARG A 97 7.51 -39.20 -10.27
C ARG A 97 6.57 -39.02 -11.46
N ASP A 98 6.43 -37.80 -11.96
CA ASP A 98 5.52 -37.49 -13.06
C ASP A 98 6.01 -38.10 -14.38
N VAL A 99 7.33 -38.14 -14.61
CA VAL A 99 7.94 -38.87 -15.74
C VAL A 99 7.66 -40.36 -15.64
N ILE A 100 7.84 -40.99 -14.48
CA ILE A 100 7.50 -42.41 -14.26
C ILE A 100 6.01 -42.65 -14.59
N ARG A 101 5.13 -41.79 -14.08
CA ARG A 101 3.69 -41.88 -14.33
C ARG A 101 3.37 -41.78 -15.83
N LEU A 102 3.97 -40.83 -16.55
CA LEU A 102 3.76 -40.64 -17.99
C LEU A 102 4.32 -41.81 -18.81
N THR A 103 5.47 -42.38 -18.42
CA THR A 103 6.03 -43.57 -19.09
C THR A 103 5.12 -44.78 -18.89
N LEU A 104 4.58 -44.97 -17.68
CA LEU A 104 3.64 -46.06 -17.41
C LEU A 104 2.31 -45.87 -18.16
N THR A 105 1.82 -44.64 -18.38
CA THR A 105 0.56 -44.41 -19.12
C THR A 105 0.73 -44.31 -20.64
N GLY A 106 1.88 -43.84 -21.13
CA GLY A 106 2.14 -43.52 -22.54
C GLY A 106 2.57 -44.68 -23.42
N THR A 107 3.06 -45.78 -22.82
CA THR A 107 3.58 -47.00 -23.47
C THR A 107 2.53 -47.82 -24.25
N ILE A 108 1.34 -47.25 -24.46
CA ILE A 108 0.17 -47.88 -25.06
C ILE A 108 -0.24 -47.19 -26.36
N SER A 109 0.10 -45.92 -26.53
CA SER A 109 -0.35 -45.15 -27.70
C SER A 109 0.33 -45.56 -29.02
N ASN A 110 1.43 -46.31 -28.97
CA ASN A 110 2.19 -46.73 -30.15
C ASN A 110 1.92 -48.16 -30.65
N SER A 111 0.98 -48.91 -30.06
CA SER A 111 0.66 -50.29 -30.51
C SER A 111 -0.48 -50.40 -31.53
N THR A 112 -0.86 -49.30 -32.19
CA THR A 112 -1.83 -49.31 -33.31
C THR A 112 -1.26 -48.70 -34.59
N SER A 113 -0.21 -49.30 -35.15
CA SER A 113 -0.07 -49.48 -36.60
C SER A 113 1.07 -50.44 -36.90
N GLY A 114 0.78 -51.53 -37.59
CA GLY A 114 1.70 -52.66 -37.80
C GLY A 114 2.93 -52.36 -38.65
N ASN A 115 4.05 -52.97 -38.27
CA ASN A 115 4.82 -53.95 -39.05
C ASN A 115 6.17 -54.22 -38.37
N ASP A 116 6.46 -55.51 -38.19
CA ASP A 116 7.75 -56.20 -38.12
C ASP A 116 8.91 -55.63 -37.25
N ASN A 117 9.08 -56.31 -36.11
CA ASN A 117 10.32 -56.97 -35.64
C ASN A 117 11.51 -56.21 -35.01
N ASP A 118 11.41 -54.95 -34.58
CA ASP A 118 12.56 -54.33 -33.85
C ASP A 118 12.23 -53.36 -32.69
N VAL A 119 11.00 -53.35 -32.14
CA VAL A 119 10.57 -52.29 -31.18
C VAL A 119 10.37 -52.76 -29.73
N ASP A 120 10.45 -54.05 -29.40
CA ASP A 120 10.12 -54.55 -28.06
C ASP A 120 11.20 -54.31 -26.97
N TYR A 121 12.46 -54.05 -27.33
CA TYR A 121 13.56 -53.96 -26.35
C TYR A 121 13.66 -52.60 -25.62
N ILE A 122 13.17 -51.50 -26.21
CA ILE A 122 13.32 -50.15 -25.62
C ILE A 122 12.34 -49.93 -24.46
N ASN A 123 11.21 -50.64 -24.47
CA ASN A 123 10.21 -50.51 -23.42
C ASN A 123 10.64 -51.25 -22.15
N ASP A 124 11.20 -52.45 -22.30
CA ASP A 124 11.58 -53.31 -21.17
C ASP A 124 12.73 -52.70 -20.33
N ASP A 125 13.74 -52.07 -20.96
CA ASP A 125 14.83 -51.40 -20.22
C ASP A 125 14.34 -50.22 -19.35
N MET A 126 13.45 -49.38 -19.87
CA MET A 126 12.83 -48.29 -19.09
C MET A 126 11.99 -48.82 -17.93
N ILE A 127 11.24 -49.90 -18.15
CA ILE A 127 10.42 -50.55 -17.12
C ILE A 127 11.31 -51.14 -16.03
N GLN A 128 12.42 -51.80 -16.39
CA GLN A 128 13.39 -52.31 -15.42
C GLN A 128 14.05 -51.18 -14.62
N GLN A 129 14.33 -50.03 -15.24
CA GLN A 129 14.80 -48.83 -14.53
C GLN A 129 13.77 -48.32 -13.52
N ILE A 130 12.48 -48.27 -13.90
CA ILE A 130 11.38 -47.85 -13.00
C ILE A 130 11.22 -48.80 -11.82
N LEU A 131 11.25 -50.12 -12.05
CA LEU A 131 11.16 -51.12 -10.99
C LEU A 131 12.32 -51.00 -9.99
N LYS A 132 13.54 -50.77 -10.48
CA LYS A 132 14.72 -50.51 -9.63
C LYS A 132 14.55 -49.24 -8.78
N ILE A 133 13.98 -48.17 -9.35
CA ILE A 133 13.70 -46.92 -8.61
C ILE A 133 12.68 -47.18 -7.50
N ILE A 134 11.54 -47.81 -7.81
CA ILE A 134 10.46 -48.06 -6.83
C ILE A 134 10.95 -48.96 -5.69
N LYS A 135 11.72 -50.02 -6.00
CA LYS A 135 12.28 -50.92 -4.99
C LYS A 135 13.25 -50.20 -4.05
N TYR A 136 14.09 -49.33 -4.59
CA TYR A 136 15.04 -48.56 -3.80
C TYR A 136 14.36 -47.47 -2.96
N ASP A 137 13.37 -46.77 -3.53
CA ASP A 137 12.61 -45.73 -2.82
C ASP A 137 11.83 -46.29 -1.63
N ALA A 138 11.21 -47.46 -1.80
CA ALA A 138 10.52 -48.17 -0.72
C ALA A 138 11.46 -48.57 0.42
N LYS A 139 12.71 -48.93 0.09
CA LYS A 139 13.73 -49.26 1.08
C LYS A 139 14.19 -48.01 1.85
N LEU A 140 14.39 -46.88 1.17
CA LEU A 140 14.72 -45.61 1.83
C LEU A 140 13.59 -45.14 2.75
N ASP A 141 12.33 -45.32 2.34
CA ASP A 141 11.17 -45.02 3.18
C ASP A 141 11.13 -45.92 4.43
N ALA A 142 11.43 -47.22 4.29
CA ALA A 142 11.53 -48.14 5.42
C ALA A 142 12.70 -47.82 6.36
N ASP A 143 13.89 -47.53 5.82
CA ASP A 143 15.07 -47.13 6.58
C ASP A 143 14.81 -45.83 7.36
N ASN A 144 14.09 -44.87 6.76
CA ASN A 144 13.68 -43.62 7.42
C ASN A 144 12.71 -43.86 8.59
N GLU A 145 11.74 -44.76 8.44
CA GLU A 145 10.82 -45.11 9.52
C GLU A 145 11.55 -45.82 10.66
N ILE A 146 12.53 -46.67 10.36
CA ILE A 146 13.42 -47.27 11.37
C ILE A 146 14.25 -46.18 12.09
N CYS A 147 14.80 -45.21 11.37
CA CYS A 147 15.55 -44.09 11.96
C CYS A 147 14.67 -43.23 12.89
N LYS A 148 13.43 -42.89 12.48
CA LYS A 148 12.46 -42.18 13.34
C LYS A 148 12.12 -42.97 14.60
N ASN A 149 11.90 -44.28 14.47
CA ASN A 149 11.60 -45.16 15.61
C ASN A 149 12.77 -45.27 16.61
N ASN A 150 14.00 -45.07 16.14
CA ASN A 150 15.21 -45.04 16.96
C ASN A 150 15.53 -43.66 17.56
N GLY A 151 14.69 -42.63 17.33
CA GLY A 151 14.86 -41.29 17.90
C GLY A 151 15.86 -40.38 17.17
N LEU A 152 16.29 -40.75 15.96
CA LEU A 152 17.12 -39.90 15.09
C LEU A 152 16.23 -38.96 14.25
N ILE A 153 16.80 -37.85 13.75
CA ILE A 153 16.09 -36.91 12.87
C ILE A 153 15.68 -37.65 11.59
N GLY A 154 14.38 -37.77 11.34
CA GLY A 154 13.86 -38.36 10.11
C GLY A 154 14.19 -37.50 8.90
N PHE A 155 14.42 -38.13 7.75
CA PHE A 155 14.62 -37.46 6.48
C PHE A 155 13.41 -36.61 6.10
N LEU A 156 13.68 -35.36 5.70
CA LEU A 156 12.64 -34.39 5.35
C LEU A 156 11.80 -34.90 4.17
N ASN A 157 10.46 -34.82 4.30
CA ASN A 157 9.47 -35.26 3.31
C ASN A 157 9.49 -36.77 2.98
N ARG A 158 9.99 -37.61 3.89
CA ARG A 158 9.89 -39.08 3.85
C ARG A 158 8.95 -39.61 4.95
N PRO A 159 8.13 -40.64 4.69
CA PRO A 159 8.12 -41.50 3.50
C PRO A 159 7.34 -40.90 2.32
N ARG A 160 7.83 -41.12 1.09
CA ARG A 160 7.20 -40.61 -0.16
C ARG A 160 6.12 -41.56 -0.70
N ASN A 161 6.13 -42.82 -0.28
CA ASN A 161 5.12 -43.84 -0.59
C ASN A 161 4.91 -44.11 -2.09
N TRP A 162 5.95 -43.96 -2.91
CA TRP A 162 5.86 -44.18 -4.35
C TRP A 162 5.40 -45.61 -4.69
N LYS A 163 5.85 -46.63 -3.93
CA LYS A 163 5.37 -48.03 -4.08
C LYS A 163 3.84 -48.11 -3.99
N ASN A 164 3.24 -47.57 -2.93
CA ASN A 164 1.78 -47.61 -2.73
C ASN A 164 1.02 -46.81 -3.79
N LEU A 165 1.58 -45.67 -4.21
CA LEU A 165 1.01 -44.82 -5.25
C LEU A 165 0.97 -45.51 -6.61
N PHE A 166 2.05 -46.20 -7.00
CA PHE A 166 2.09 -46.95 -8.25
C PHE A 166 1.28 -48.25 -8.17
N MET A 167 1.25 -48.93 -7.02
CA MET A 167 0.40 -50.11 -6.80
C MET A 167 -1.10 -49.80 -6.91
N SER A 168 -1.56 -48.69 -6.34
CA SER A 168 -2.97 -48.28 -6.46
C SER A 168 -3.33 -47.85 -7.88
N MET A 169 -2.40 -47.21 -8.60
CA MET A 169 -2.57 -46.88 -10.03
C MET A 169 -2.67 -48.15 -10.88
N LEU A 170 -1.82 -49.15 -10.64
CA LEU A 170 -1.82 -50.41 -11.40
C LEU A 170 -3.02 -51.32 -11.06
N ALA A 171 -3.60 -51.18 -9.86
CA ALA A 171 -4.74 -51.98 -9.40
C ALA A 171 -6.10 -51.53 -9.95
N ASP A 172 -6.22 -50.31 -10.49
CA ASP A 172 -7.45 -49.79 -11.12
C ASP A 172 -7.27 -49.60 -12.64
N PRO A 173 -7.39 -50.68 -13.44
CA PRO A 173 -7.20 -50.63 -14.89
C PRO A 173 -8.29 -49.84 -15.63
N ALA A 174 -9.30 -49.28 -14.95
CA ALA A 174 -10.30 -48.42 -15.57
C ALA A 174 -9.81 -46.97 -15.79
N GLN A 175 -8.81 -46.50 -15.03
CA GLN A 175 -8.22 -45.16 -15.20
C GLN A 175 -7.02 -45.13 -16.16
N ILE A 176 -6.42 -46.29 -16.42
CA ILE A 176 -5.24 -46.44 -17.26
C ILE A 176 -5.65 -47.34 -18.40
N SER A 177 -5.48 -46.89 -19.65
CA SER A 177 -5.72 -47.70 -20.86
C SER A 177 -4.75 -48.91 -20.98
N MET A 178 -4.30 -49.53 -19.88
CA MET A 178 -3.33 -50.63 -19.81
C MET A 178 -3.84 -51.95 -20.37
N GLN A 179 -2.98 -52.71 -21.04
CA GLN A 179 -3.22 -54.13 -21.31
C GLN A 179 -3.18 -54.88 -19.97
N GLU A 180 -4.31 -55.47 -19.56
CA GLU A 180 -4.48 -56.26 -18.32
C GLU A 180 -3.35 -57.27 -17.99
N PRO A 181 -2.74 -58.01 -18.95
CA PRO A 181 -1.67 -58.97 -18.61
C PRO A 181 -0.36 -58.31 -18.20
N PHE A 182 -0.03 -57.13 -18.75
CA PHE A 182 1.21 -56.41 -18.45
C PHE A 182 1.13 -55.71 -17.08
N ALA A 183 -0.01 -55.09 -16.78
CA ALA A 183 -0.27 -54.52 -15.46
C ALA A 183 -0.22 -55.57 -14.35
N LYS A 184 -0.75 -56.78 -14.60
CA LYS A 184 -0.68 -57.92 -13.68
C LYS A 184 0.74 -58.41 -13.45
N GLN A 185 1.56 -58.54 -14.50
CA GLN A 185 2.96 -58.97 -14.35
C GLN A 185 3.79 -57.97 -13.53
N LEU A 186 3.57 -56.67 -13.74
CA LEU A 186 4.25 -55.61 -12.99
C LEU A 186 3.74 -55.54 -11.54
N LEU A 187 2.45 -55.79 -11.31
CA LEU A 187 1.87 -55.96 -9.98
C LEU A 187 2.43 -57.17 -9.25
N GLU A 188 2.52 -58.34 -9.89
CA GLU A 188 3.13 -59.56 -9.33
C GLU A 188 4.59 -59.31 -8.96
N THR A 189 5.35 -58.68 -9.86
CA THR A 189 6.77 -58.35 -9.60
C THR A 189 6.94 -57.35 -8.46
N LEU A 190 5.98 -56.44 -8.25
CA LEU A 190 5.97 -55.49 -7.13
C LEU A 190 5.45 -56.10 -5.80
N MET A 191 4.59 -57.12 -5.88
CA MET A 191 4.10 -57.91 -4.74
C MET A 191 5.16 -58.89 -4.22
N ASP A 192 5.94 -59.52 -5.10
CA ASP A 192 7.07 -60.41 -4.75
C ASP A 192 8.25 -59.66 -4.09
N ILE A 193 8.24 -58.32 -4.07
CA ILE A 193 9.26 -57.52 -3.37
C ILE A 193 9.21 -57.73 -1.86
N ASP A 194 8.05 -58.08 -1.30
CA ASP A 194 7.90 -58.30 0.14
C ASP A 194 8.49 -59.64 0.62
N ASP A 195 8.75 -60.60 -0.30
CA ASP A 195 9.23 -61.97 0.02
C ASP A 195 10.70 -62.24 -0.40
N ALA A 196 11.36 -61.35 -1.16
CA ALA A 196 12.74 -61.54 -1.57
C ALA A 196 13.74 -61.16 -0.47
N GLY A 197 14.01 -62.12 0.42
CA GLY A 197 15.17 -62.09 1.30
C GLY A 197 16.47 -61.89 0.52
N ASP A 198 17.23 -60.87 0.90
CA ASP A 198 18.67 -60.69 0.71
C ASP A 198 19.26 -61.14 -0.65
N SER A 199 18.89 -60.50 -1.76
CA SER A 199 19.71 -60.53 -2.98
C SER A 199 20.76 -59.41 -2.91
N GLY A 200 21.79 -59.61 -2.08
CA GLY A 200 22.81 -58.60 -1.72
C GLY A 200 23.76 -58.12 -2.84
N ASP A 201 23.59 -58.53 -4.09
CA ASP A 201 24.57 -58.25 -5.16
C ASP A 201 24.15 -57.17 -6.18
N GLU A 202 22.87 -56.97 -6.48
CA GLU A 202 22.41 -55.94 -7.44
C GLU A 202 22.32 -54.52 -6.85
N MET A 203 22.45 -54.36 -5.53
CA MET A 203 22.30 -53.08 -4.82
C MET A 203 23.61 -52.42 -4.37
N LYS A 204 24.79 -53.05 -4.61
CA LYS A 204 26.08 -52.44 -4.24
C LYS A 204 26.38 -51.16 -5.01
N ASP A 205 25.93 -51.05 -6.26
CA ASP A 205 26.12 -49.87 -7.12
C ASP A 205 25.38 -48.60 -6.64
N LEU A 206 24.52 -48.72 -5.63
CA LEU A 206 23.76 -47.62 -5.02
C LEU A 206 24.30 -47.20 -3.64
N ARG A 207 25.29 -47.92 -3.07
CA ARG A 207 26.01 -47.41 -1.90
C ARG A 207 26.83 -46.22 -2.37
N ILE A 208 26.42 -45.02 -1.98
CA ILE A 208 27.28 -43.84 -2.06
C ILE A 208 28.41 -44.12 -1.07
N GLU A 209 29.55 -44.59 -1.57
CA GLU A 209 30.75 -44.84 -0.76
C GLU A 209 31.07 -43.55 0.02
N HIS A 210 31.30 -43.71 1.32
CA HIS A 210 31.73 -42.62 2.18
C HIS A 210 33.18 -42.30 1.84
N ASP A 211 33.40 -41.38 0.90
CA ASP A 211 34.69 -40.72 0.82
C ASP A 211 34.87 -39.87 2.08
N THR A 212 35.92 -40.14 2.84
CA THR A 212 36.31 -39.35 4.02
C THR A 212 36.39 -37.86 3.70
N ALA A 213 36.78 -37.52 2.47
CA ALA A 213 36.81 -36.15 1.96
C ALA A 213 35.43 -35.47 1.96
N TYR A 214 34.35 -36.18 1.60
CA TYR A 214 33.00 -35.62 1.59
C TYR A 214 32.50 -35.29 3.01
N TYR A 215 32.79 -36.17 3.96
CA TYR A 215 32.45 -35.92 5.36
C TYR A 215 33.27 -34.75 5.95
N ASP A 216 34.55 -34.64 5.61
CA ASP A 216 35.41 -33.53 6.03
C ASP A 216 34.93 -32.18 5.45
N GLU A 217 34.45 -32.16 4.20
CA GLU A 217 33.85 -30.98 3.57
C GLU A 217 32.53 -30.58 4.25
N LEU A 218 31.66 -31.55 4.59
CA LEU A 218 30.44 -31.30 5.37
C LEU A 218 30.74 -30.73 6.77
N LEU A 219 31.78 -31.24 7.43
CA LEU A 219 32.20 -30.75 8.75
C LEU A 219 32.77 -29.33 8.67
N ALA A 220 33.54 -29.03 7.63
CA ALA A 220 34.02 -27.67 7.34
C ALA A 220 32.83 -26.74 7.07
N MET A 221 31.80 -27.21 6.38
CA MET A 221 30.58 -26.46 6.09
C MET A 221 29.82 -26.10 7.36
N LYS A 222 29.61 -27.06 8.27
CA LYS A 222 29.03 -26.81 9.59
C LYS A 222 29.80 -25.72 10.35
N LYS A 223 31.13 -25.77 10.31
CA LYS A 223 31.97 -24.75 10.95
C LYS A 223 31.75 -23.36 10.32
N TYR A 224 31.62 -23.26 9.00
CA TYR A 224 31.30 -22.00 8.32
C TYR A 224 29.89 -21.47 8.65
N PHE A 225 28.90 -22.35 8.79
CA PHE A 225 27.56 -21.98 9.27
C PHE A 225 27.64 -21.35 10.67
N GLN A 226 28.31 -22.04 11.61
CA GLN A 226 28.50 -21.55 12.97
C GLN A 226 29.26 -20.22 13.01
N GLU A 227 30.32 -20.06 12.21
CA GLU A 227 31.04 -18.79 12.11
C GLU A 227 30.16 -17.67 11.54
N THR A 228 29.30 -17.96 10.57
CA THR A 228 28.38 -16.96 9.99
C THR A 228 27.34 -16.52 11.01
N LEU A 229 26.74 -17.46 11.75
CA LEU A 229 25.82 -17.14 12.84
C LEU A 229 26.48 -16.33 13.96
N LEU A 230 27.74 -16.65 14.31
CA LEU A 230 28.49 -15.88 15.30
C LEU A 230 28.70 -14.43 14.83
N ARG A 231 28.99 -14.22 13.55
CA ARG A 231 29.12 -12.86 12.98
C ARG A 231 27.79 -12.13 12.90
N GLU A 232 26.70 -12.83 12.63
CA GLU A 232 25.35 -12.26 12.69
C GLU A 232 25.00 -11.81 14.11
N ALA A 233 25.23 -12.68 15.11
CA ALA A 233 24.99 -12.36 16.51
C ALA A 233 25.87 -11.21 17.00
N GLU A 234 27.14 -11.15 16.56
CA GLU A 234 28.05 -10.04 16.82
C GLU A 234 27.52 -8.74 16.22
N PHE A 235 27.08 -8.77 14.95
CA PHE A 235 26.46 -7.63 14.29
C PHE A 235 25.20 -7.17 15.02
N CYS A 236 24.26 -8.06 15.34
CA CYS A 236 23.04 -7.73 16.08
C CYS A 236 23.35 -7.12 17.46
N LYS A 237 24.41 -7.58 18.13
CA LYS A 237 24.85 -7.01 19.41
C LYS A 237 25.41 -5.60 19.24
N ILE A 238 26.20 -5.35 18.20
CA ILE A 238 26.75 -4.02 17.91
C ILE A 238 25.64 -3.09 17.43
N LEU A 239 24.73 -3.55 16.58
CA LEU A 239 23.53 -2.83 16.15
C LEU A 239 22.66 -2.42 17.33
N LYS A 240 22.37 -3.36 18.24
CA LYS A 240 21.63 -3.09 19.47
C LYS A 240 22.32 -2.00 20.28
N LYS A 241 23.64 -2.12 20.51
CA LYS A 241 24.41 -1.07 21.18
C LYS A 241 24.38 0.25 20.42
N PHE A 242 24.50 0.25 19.10
CA PHE A 242 24.50 1.47 18.30
C PHE A 242 23.16 2.22 18.37
N LEU A 243 22.05 1.47 18.43
CA LEU A 243 20.71 2.04 18.58
C LEU A 243 20.38 2.42 20.05
N GLU A 244 20.92 1.69 21.03
CA GLU A 244 20.68 1.90 22.46
C GLU A 244 21.71 2.81 23.16
N ALA A 245 22.90 3.02 22.60
CA ALA A 245 24.02 3.71 23.26
C ALA A 245 23.74 5.19 23.56
N GLU A 246 22.71 5.76 22.96
CA GLU A 246 22.33 7.16 23.14
C GLU A 246 20.98 7.34 23.84
N ASP A 247 20.36 6.28 24.40
CA ASP A 247 19.01 6.33 25.00
C ASP A 247 17.99 7.08 24.12
N ILE A 248 18.17 7.04 22.79
CA ILE A 248 17.43 7.88 21.83
C ILE A 248 15.93 7.66 21.97
N PHE A 249 15.53 6.41 22.23
CA PHE A 249 14.13 6.04 22.43
C PHE A 249 13.52 6.64 23.70
N GLU A 250 14.27 6.66 24.80
CA GLU A 250 13.82 7.23 26.06
C GLU A 250 13.79 8.76 25.96
N GLN A 251 14.86 9.36 25.42
CA GLN A 251 14.93 10.80 25.18
C GLN A 251 13.82 11.29 24.24
N ALA A 252 13.56 10.60 23.13
CA ALA A 252 12.49 10.97 22.21
C ALA A 252 11.12 10.88 22.90
N ASN A 253 10.88 9.82 23.69
CA ASN A 253 9.64 9.67 24.43
C ASN A 253 9.48 10.74 25.53
N ASP A 254 10.55 11.06 26.26
CA ASP A 254 10.58 12.10 27.29
C ASP A 254 10.38 13.50 26.68
N HIS A 255 10.94 13.77 25.50
CA HIS A 255 10.71 15.00 24.77
C HIS A 255 9.24 15.14 24.33
N ILE A 256 8.59 14.05 23.92
CA ILE A 256 7.15 14.05 23.61
C ILE A 256 6.33 14.36 24.88
N ILE A 257 6.62 13.69 25.99
CA ILE A 257 5.92 13.92 27.28
C ILE A 257 6.09 15.37 27.74
N ASN A 258 7.28 15.95 27.56
CA ASN A 258 7.58 17.34 27.90
C ASN A 258 7.11 18.35 26.83
N SER A 259 6.33 17.94 25.83
CA SER A 259 5.83 18.79 24.74
C SER A 259 6.93 19.48 23.90
N ASN A 260 8.15 18.96 23.92
CA ASN A 260 9.24 19.42 23.07
C ASN A 260 9.28 18.61 21.76
N LEU A 261 8.33 18.90 20.88
CA LEU A 261 8.14 18.14 19.63
C LEU A 261 9.34 18.26 18.69
N ARG A 262 10.09 19.36 18.76
CA ARG A 262 11.27 19.59 17.92
C ARG A 262 12.39 18.60 18.25
N ALA A 263 12.76 18.51 19.52
CA ALA A 263 13.81 17.58 19.93
C ALA A 263 13.39 16.12 19.68
N ALA A 264 12.10 15.81 19.88
CA ALA A 264 11.56 14.49 19.59
C ALA A 264 11.68 14.11 18.11
N ILE A 265 11.25 14.99 17.18
CA ILE A 265 11.32 14.68 15.75
C ILE A 265 12.77 14.66 15.23
N GLU A 266 13.65 15.54 15.73
CA GLU A 266 15.08 15.52 15.38
C GLU A 266 15.70 14.14 15.71
N LYS A 267 15.37 13.59 16.88
CA LYS A 267 15.82 12.25 17.28
C LYS A 267 15.19 11.12 16.47
N LEU A 268 13.90 11.20 16.15
CA LEU A 268 13.24 10.20 15.30
C LEU A 268 13.84 10.19 13.88
N LEU A 269 14.09 11.37 13.30
CA LEU A 269 14.71 11.50 11.98
C LEU A 269 16.16 11.00 11.97
N GLU A 270 16.89 11.18 13.06
CA GLU A 270 18.24 10.63 13.21
C GLU A 270 18.24 9.10 13.11
N VAL A 271 17.30 8.42 13.79
CA VAL A 271 17.20 6.96 13.74
C VAL A 271 16.70 6.46 12.39
N GLU A 272 15.81 7.21 11.74
CA GLU A 272 15.33 6.89 10.40
C GLU A 272 16.44 7.07 9.35
N SER A 273 17.27 8.11 9.48
CA SER A 273 18.45 8.28 8.63
C SER A 273 19.43 7.10 8.79
N LYS A 274 19.70 6.66 10.04
CA LYS A 274 20.51 5.46 10.31
C LYS A 274 19.91 4.21 9.62
N ARG A 275 18.58 4.04 9.67
CA ARG A 275 17.86 2.94 8.97
C ARG A 275 18.11 2.97 7.47
N TYR A 276 17.87 4.12 6.87
CA TYR A 276 17.96 4.32 5.43
C TYR A 276 19.37 4.03 4.92
N HIS A 277 20.40 4.52 5.61
CA HIS A 277 21.80 4.26 5.22
C HIS A 277 22.18 2.78 5.38
N LEU A 278 21.72 2.10 6.43
CA LEU A 278 21.92 0.64 6.58
C LEU A 278 21.28 -0.16 5.45
N LEU A 279 20.04 0.18 5.09
CA LEU A 279 19.32 -0.49 3.99
C LEU A 279 19.95 -0.20 2.62
N THR A 280 20.40 1.03 2.40
CA THR A 280 21.14 1.43 1.19
C THR A 280 22.45 0.65 1.06
N PHE A 281 23.18 0.53 2.16
CA PHE A 281 24.39 -0.28 2.21
C PHE A 281 24.08 -1.76 1.91
N ALA A 282 23.08 -2.35 2.58
CA ALA A 282 22.66 -3.73 2.34
C ALA A 282 22.24 -3.98 0.88
N LYS A 283 21.55 -3.03 0.24
CA LYS A 283 21.17 -3.10 -1.17
C LYS A 283 22.39 -3.23 -2.08
N SER A 284 23.48 -2.53 -1.78
CA SER A 284 24.70 -2.59 -2.59
C SER A 284 25.37 -3.97 -2.62
N TYR A 285 25.06 -4.83 -1.63
CA TYR A 285 25.51 -6.22 -1.55
C TYR A 285 24.40 -7.24 -1.87
N ASN A 286 23.24 -6.79 -2.36
CA ASN A 286 22.08 -7.66 -2.64
C ASN A 286 21.52 -8.41 -1.40
N GLU A 287 21.71 -7.85 -0.21
CA GLU A 287 21.32 -8.44 1.08
C GLU A 287 20.22 -7.63 1.78
N PHE A 288 19.43 -6.87 1.01
CA PHE A 288 18.37 -6.00 1.53
C PHE A 288 17.37 -6.75 2.42
N ASP A 289 16.81 -7.87 1.94
CA ASP A 289 15.75 -8.59 2.66
C ASP A 289 16.24 -9.16 3.99
N THR A 290 17.48 -9.66 4.02
CA THR A 290 18.12 -10.20 5.22
C THR A 290 18.27 -9.10 6.27
N ILE A 291 18.87 -7.98 5.90
CA ILE A 291 19.11 -6.88 6.83
C ILE A 291 17.79 -6.23 7.26
N ASN A 292 16.83 -6.06 6.34
CA ASN A 292 15.51 -5.55 6.66
C ASN A 292 14.82 -6.42 7.73
N LYS A 293 14.86 -7.76 7.58
CA LYS A 293 14.33 -8.68 8.60
C LYS A 293 15.00 -8.51 9.97
N LEU A 294 16.32 -8.33 10.01
CA LEU A 294 17.05 -8.10 11.26
C LEU A 294 16.71 -6.76 11.92
N LEU A 295 16.34 -5.74 11.13
CA LEU A 295 15.99 -4.42 11.64
C LEU A 295 14.58 -4.36 12.23
N ILE A 296 13.64 -5.21 11.77
CA ILE A 296 12.22 -5.16 12.18
C ILE A 296 12.03 -5.03 13.72
N PRO A 297 12.62 -5.89 14.57
CA PRO A 297 12.36 -5.85 16.02
C PRO A 297 12.83 -4.56 16.68
N TYR A 298 13.88 -3.93 16.15
CA TYR A 298 14.43 -2.69 16.70
C TYR A 298 13.60 -1.48 16.31
N TYR A 299 13.09 -1.47 15.08
CA TYR A 299 12.30 -0.37 14.56
C TYR A 299 10.84 -0.41 15.01
N GLU A 300 10.30 -1.57 15.40
CA GLU A 300 8.96 -1.68 15.99
C GLU A 300 8.77 -0.78 17.23
N ARG A 301 9.79 -0.67 18.09
CA ARG A 301 9.76 0.25 19.24
C ARG A 301 9.63 1.72 18.82
N ILE A 302 10.21 2.08 17.68
CA ILE A 302 10.19 3.45 17.12
C ILE A 302 8.81 3.79 16.58
N GLU A 303 8.16 2.83 15.93
CA GLU A 303 6.79 2.98 15.45
C GLU A 303 5.82 3.37 16.56
N HIS A 304 6.01 2.80 17.77
CA HIS A 304 5.24 3.22 18.94
C HIS A 304 5.51 4.67 19.36
N ILE A 305 6.75 5.17 19.20
CA ILE A 305 7.10 6.56 19.50
C ILE A 305 6.55 7.49 18.41
N TYR A 306 6.62 7.10 17.14
CA TYR A 306 5.95 7.81 16.04
C TYR A 306 4.45 7.92 16.29
N ALA A 307 3.78 6.85 16.71
CA ALA A 307 2.36 6.88 17.03
C ALA A 307 2.03 7.88 18.16
N LYS A 308 2.87 7.96 19.21
CA LYS A 308 2.74 8.97 20.27
C LYS A 308 2.95 10.38 19.75
N PHE A 309 3.99 10.61 18.95
CA PHE A 309 4.26 11.90 18.32
C PHE A 309 3.09 12.34 17.44
N ILE A 310 2.52 11.44 16.64
CA ILE A 310 1.36 11.70 15.79
C ILE A 310 0.14 12.08 16.63
N ASN A 311 -0.10 11.40 17.75
CA ASN A 311 -1.23 11.73 18.62
C ASN A 311 -1.10 13.14 19.23
N GLU A 312 0.10 13.52 19.66
CA GLU A 312 0.37 14.89 20.10
C GLU A 312 0.26 15.89 18.92
N ALA A 313 0.82 15.58 17.76
CA ALA A 313 0.73 16.42 16.57
C ALA A 313 -0.73 16.68 16.16
N LYS A 314 -1.61 15.66 16.25
CA LYS A 314 -3.05 15.79 16.01
C LYS A 314 -3.69 16.85 16.89
N TYR A 315 -3.31 16.94 18.17
CA TYR A 315 -3.84 17.95 19.10
C TYR A 315 -3.59 19.38 18.59
N TYR A 316 -2.39 19.65 18.06
CA TYR A 316 -2.02 20.95 17.50
C TYR A 316 -2.69 21.19 16.15
N CYS A 317 -2.73 20.19 15.26
CA CYS A 317 -3.35 20.30 13.94
C CYS A 317 -4.85 20.58 14.04
N ILE A 318 -5.53 19.91 14.97
CA ILE A 318 -6.95 20.14 15.29
C ILE A 318 -7.23 21.59 15.67
N ARG A 319 -6.33 22.21 16.45
CA ARG A 319 -6.43 23.63 16.85
C ARG A 319 -5.64 24.56 15.93
N GLY A 320 -5.19 24.07 14.77
CA GLY A 320 -4.21 24.77 13.93
C GLY A 320 -4.70 26.15 13.52
N ILE A 321 -5.96 26.26 13.11
CA ILE A 321 -6.58 27.54 12.70
C ILE A 321 -6.58 28.54 13.86
N ASP A 322 -6.98 28.13 15.06
CA ASP A 322 -7.03 29.00 16.23
C ASP A 322 -5.63 29.37 16.73
N ILE A 323 -4.66 28.44 16.65
CA ILE A 323 -3.25 28.69 16.97
C ILE A 323 -2.66 29.72 16.02
N ILE A 324 -2.93 29.59 14.72
CA ILE A 324 -2.47 30.53 13.68
C ILE A 324 -3.00 31.94 13.97
N ARG A 325 -4.26 32.07 14.40
CA ARG A 325 -4.86 33.35 14.81
C ARG A 325 -4.34 33.89 16.14
N GLY A 326 -4.04 32.99 17.08
CA GLY A 326 -3.59 33.36 18.42
C GLY A 326 -2.35 34.25 18.41
N LYS A 327 -2.16 35.05 19.46
CA LYS A 327 -0.93 35.86 19.61
C LYS A 327 0.23 35.07 20.23
N ASN A 328 -0.05 33.89 20.78
CA ASN A 328 0.93 33.08 21.49
C ASN A 328 1.96 32.50 20.51
N SER A 329 3.23 32.83 20.72
CA SER A 329 4.32 32.36 19.85
C SER A 329 4.63 30.88 20.05
N GLU A 330 4.46 30.33 21.25
CA GLU A 330 4.87 28.95 21.56
C GLU A 330 4.06 27.89 20.79
N PRO A 331 2.71 27.87 20.83
CA PRO A 331 1.94 26.89 20.05
C PRO A 331 2.14 27.04 18.53
N LYS A 332 2.42 28.25 18.05
CA LYS A 332 2.76 28.50 16.64
C LYS A 332 4.07 27.83 16.23
N LYS A 333 5.10 27.92 17.08
CA LYS A 333 6.38 27.22 16.85
C LYS A 333 6.19 25.72 16.83
N GLN A 334 5.40 25.17 17.76
CA GLN A 334 5.11 23.73 17.78
C GLN A 334 4.36 23.28 16.52
N LEU A 335 3.36 24.05 16.08
CA LEU A 335 2.67 23.79 14.81
C LEU A 335 3.62 23.86 13.62
N GLU A 336 4.53 24.83 13.59
CA GLU A 336 5.53 24.97 12.54
C GLU A 336 6.45 23.73 12.47
N VAL A 337 6.91 23.25 13.63
CA VAL A 337 7.71 22.02 13.74
C VAL A 337 6.95 20.81 13.19
N ILE A 338 5.67 20.66 13.53
CA ILE A 338 4.84 19.56 13.03
C ILE A 338 4.69 19.63 11.50
N LEU A 339 4.40 20.80 10.95
CA LEU A 339 4.27 20.95 9.50
C LEU A 339 5.58 20.64 8.77
N ARG A 340 6.73 21.08 9.32
CA ARG A 340 8.05 20.71 8.78
C ARG A 340 8.31 19.21 8.89
N ALA A 341 7.90 18.58 9.98
CA ALA A 341 8.02 17.14 10.16
C ALA A 341 7.24 16.36 9.09
N VAL A 342 6.03 16.81 8.76
CA VAL A 342 5.19 16.22 7.70
C VAL A 342 5.86 16.35 6.32
N GLU A 343 6.43 17.51 5.99
CA GLU A 343 7.17 17.69 4.72
C GLU A 343 8.42 16.80 4.63
N ILE A 344 9.14 16.64 5.74
CA ILE A 344 10.33 15.77 5.78
C ILE A 344 9.93 14.31 5.66
N ASP A 345 8.86 13.89 6.34
CA ASP A 345 8.36 12.52 6.30
C ASP A 345 7.91 12.11 4.89
N GLU A 346 7.20 12.99 4.18
CA GLU A 346 6.83 12.77 2.76
C GLU A 346 8.07 12.58 1.88
N LYS A 347 9.11 13.41 2.05
CA LYS A 347 10.38 13.24 1.32
C LYS A 347 11.08 11.93 1.65
N ILE A 348 10.98 11.46 2.89
CA ILE A 348 11.53 10.16 3.29
C ILE A 348 10.76 9.03 2.60
N ASP A 349 9.42 9.11 2.56
CA ASP A 349 8.59 8.15 1.85
C ASP A 349 8.94 8.11 0.34
N GLU A 350 9.10 9.27 -0.31
CA GLU A 350 9.60 9.38 -1.69
C GLU A 350 10.99 8.77 -1.87
N LEU A 351 11.92 8.96 -0.91
CA LEU A 351 13.25 8.38 -0.96
C LEU A 351 13.21 6.84 -0.87
N TYR A 352 12.35 6.28 -0.03
CA TYR A 352 12.15 4.84 0.05
C TYR A 352 11.54 4.27 -1.24
N GLU A 353 10.55 4.97 -1.81
CA GLU A 353 9.92 4.58 -3.08
C GLU A 353 10.92 4.61 -4.26
N ASN A 354 11.70 5.69 -4.39
CA ASN A 354 12.72 5.83 -5.42
C ASN A 354 13.78 4.71 -5.36
N ASN A 355 14.09 4.24 -4.15
CA ASN A 355 15.00 3.12 -3.94
C ASN A 355 14.31 1.75 -3.95
N GLN A 356 13.00 1.67 -4.20
CA GLN A 356 12.21 0.44 -4.21
C GLN A 356 12.31 -0.34 -2.89
N PHE A 357 12.48 0.36 -1.78
CA PHE A 357 12.57 -0.24 -0.45
C PHE A 357 11.18 -0.54 0.10
N LYS A 358 10.87 -1.83 0.25
CA LYS A 358 9.63 -2.31 0.85
C LYS A 358 9.84 -2.55 2.34
N ILE A 359 9.39 -1.61 3.15
CA ILE A 359 9.61 -1.58 4.59
C ILE A 359 8.26 -1.63 5.31
N ALA A 360 8.19 -2.38 6.42
CA ALA A 360 6.99 -2.39 7.25
C ALA A 360 6.72 -0.99 7.83
N ASN A 361 5.44 -0.59 7.85
CA ASN A 361 4.94 0.70 8.35
C ASN A 361 5.33 1.95 7.54
N ARG A 362 5.87 1.77 6.32
CA ARG A 362 6.10 2.83 5.34
C ARG A 362 5.30 2.54 4.05
N PRO A 363 4.77 3.56 3.34
CA PRO A 363 4.78 4.99 3.68
C PRO A 363 3.88 5.33 4.88
N HIS A 364 4.21 6.41 5.58
CA HIS A 364 3.43 6.88 6.73
C HIS A 364 2.22 7.73 6.34
N CYS A 365 2.28 8.41 5.20
CA CYS A 365 1.21 9.27 4.68
C CYS A 365 0.75 10.38 5.65
N TRP A 366 1.66 10.98 6.44
CA TRP A 366 1.28 12.03 7.40
C TRP A 366 0.64 13.26 6.75
N ARG A 367 1.00 13.57 5.50
CA ARG A 367 0.42 14.70 4.75
C ARG A 367 -1.07 14.51 4.48
N GLU A 368 -1.47 13.32 4.04
CA GLU A 368 -2.88 13.01 3.79
C GLU A 368 -3.69 13.08 5.09
N MET A 369 -3.13 12.55 6.18
CA MET A 369 -3.74 12.64 7.50
C MET A 369 -3.92 14.11 7.94
N LEU A 370 -2.88 14.94 7.78
CA LEU A 370 -2.93 16.36 8.11
C LEU A 370 -4.04 17.07 7.32
N PHE A 371 -4.09 16.87 6.00
CA PHE A 371 -5.08 17.48 5.13
C PHE A 371 -6.50 17.08 5.50
N LYS A 372 -6.73 15.80 5.80
CA LYS A 372 -8.03 15.33 6.27
C LYS A 372 -8.46 16.02 7.58
N ILE A 373 -7.56 16.13 8.56
CA ILE A 373 -7.84 16.80 9.83
C ILE A 373 -8.19 18.27 9.60
N ILE A 374 -7.42 18.96 8.74
CA ILE A 374 -7.66 20.37 8.44
C ILE A 374 -9.00 20.54 7.71
N GLU A 375 -9.28 19.72 6.70
CA GLU A 375 -10.55 19.75 5.96
C GLU A 375 -11.76 19.57 6.87
N GLU A 376 -11.74 18.55 7.74
CA GLU A 376 -12.79 18.32 8.74
C GLU A 376 -12.97 19.53 9.67
N ARG A 377 -11.86 20.15 10.10
CA ARG A 377 -11.90 21.34 10.97
C ARG A 377 -12.42 22.58 10.28
N VAL A 378 -12.05 22.80 9.01
CA VAL A 378 -12.60 23.89 8.19
C VAL A 378 -14.10 23.69 7.99
N GLN A 379 -14.55 22.48 7.69
CA GLN A 379 -15.96 22.16 7.53
C GLN A 379 -16.76 22.45 8.82
N GLN A 380 -16.33 21.93 9.97
CA GLN A 380 -16.96 22.20 11.27
C GLN A 380 -17.04 23.69 11.59
N ARG A 381 -16.01 24.44 11.22
CA ARG A 381 -15.95 25.87 11.45
C ARG A 381 -16.91 26.64 10.55
N VAL A 382 -17.00 26.27 9.26
CA VAL A 382 -17.96 26.87 8.33
C VAL A 382 -19.40 26.59 8.76
N GLU A 383 -19.70 25.38 9.22
CA GLU A 383 -21.00 25.02 9.78
C GLU A 383 -21.35 25.85 11.02
N SER A 384 -20.35 26.14 11.86
CA SER A 384 -20.51 26.92 13.08
C SER A 384 -20.79 28.41 12.84
N PHE A 385 -20.66 28.93 11.61
CA PHE A 385 -20.96 30.34 11.30
C PHE A 385 -22.47 30.66 11.28
N GLN A 386 -23.34 29.67 11.41
CA GLN A 386 -24.79 29.89 11.57
C GLN A 386 -25.11 30.29 13.01
N ILE A 387 -25.07 31.59 13.30
CA ILE A 387 -25.33 32.13 14.64
C ILE A 387 -26.80 32.52 14.80
N GLU A 388 -27.44 33.00 13.72
CA GLU A 388 -28.83 33.47 13.75
C GLU A 388 -29.77 32.56 12.95
N ASP A 389 -30.92 32.25 13.55
CA ASP A 389 -32.02 31.54 12.90
C ASP A 389 -33.05 32.52 12.32
N ARG A 390 -33.79 32.04 11.31
CA ARG A 390 -34.93 32.75 10.70
C ARG A 390 -35.96 33.25 11.71
N LYS A 391 -36.10 32.59 12.87
CA LYS A 391 -37.00 33.00 13.96
C LYS A 391 -36.51 34.21 14.73
N LEU A 392 -35.19 34.41 14.81
CA LEU A 392 -34.55 35.47 15.57
C LEU A 392 -34.39 36.74 14.74
N ASN A 393 -34.13 36.61 13.43
CA ASN A 393 -33.89 37.76 12.56
C ASN A 393 -34.37 37.51 11.12
N GLN A 394 -35.05 38.50 10.54
CA GLN A 394 -35.48 38.45 9.13
C GLN A 394 -34.32 38.55 8.14
N ASN A 395 -33.17 39.09 8.56
CA ASN A 395 -31.94 39.22 7.75
C ASN A 395 -30.88 38.18 8.12
N TRP A 396 -31.29 37.03 8.66
CA TRP A 396 -30.37 35.99 9.15
C TRP A 396 -29.40 35.48 8.07
N VAL A 397 -29.84 35.36 6.81
CA VAL A 397 -29.00 34.93 5.67
C VAL A 397 -27.84 35.91 5.45
N THR A 398 -28.13 37.19 5.22
CA THR A 398 -27.08 38.22 5.06
C THR A 398 -26.12 38.26 6.24
N ARG A 399 -26.62 38.19 7.48
CA ARG A 399 -25.76 38.29 8.66
C ARG A 399 -24.86 37.07 8.81
N ASN A 400 -25.38 35.86 8.66
CA ASN A 400 -24.56 34.64 8.72
C ASN A 400 -23.53 34.60 7.58
N LEU A 401 -23.92 35.00 6.37
CA LEU A 401 -23.00 35.07 5.23
C LEU A 401 -21.92 36.16 5.39
N GLU A 402 -22.24 37.28 6.04
CA GLU A 402 -21.27 38.33 6.35
C GLU A 402 -20.31 37.91 7.47
N ILE A 403 -20.81 37.24 8.50
CA ILE A 403 -19.99 36.65 9.56
C ILE A 403 -19.04 35.61 8.96
N CYS A 404 -19.56 34.74 8.08
CA CYS A 404 -18.78 33.77 7.33
C CYS A 404 -17.66 34.47 6.53
N ARG A 405 -18.00 35.52 5.75
CA ARG A 405 -17.04 36.34 4.99
C ARG A 405 -15.91 36.87 5.87
N LEU A 406 -16.24 37.49 7.00
CA LEU A 406 -15.26 38.08 7.92
C LEU A 406 -14.28 37.04 8.45
N TYR A 407 -14.80 35.91 8.93
CA TYR A 407 -13.96 34.86 9.50
C TYR A 407 -13.08 34.18 8.46
N ILE A 408 -13.60 33.88 7.27
CA ILE A 408 -12.82 33.26 6.19
C ILE A 408 -11.68 34.17 5.75
N VAL A 409 -11.96 35.46 5.52
CA VAL A 409 -10.94 36.42 5.08
C VAL A 409 -9.84 36.53 6.15
N GLU A 410 -10.20 36.61 7.43
CA GLU A 410 -9.24 36.66 8.52
C GLU A 410 -8.41 35.37 8.64
N ASP A 411 -9.05 34.21 8.52
CA ASP A 411 -8.41 32.91 8.65
C ASP A 411 -7.45 32.66 7.46
N LEU A 412 -7.89 32.94 6.23
CA LEU A 412 -7.06 32.84 5.02
C LEU A 412 -5.89 33.84 5.04
N TYR A 413 -6.12 35.07 5.50
CA TYR A 413 -5.05 36.06 5.67
C TYR A 413 -3.99 35.54 6.65
N THR A 414 -4.42 35.09 7.83
CA THR A 414 -3.50 34.65 8.87
C THR A 414 -2.76 33.37 8.45
N ALA A 415 -3.47 32.42 7.82
CA ALA A 415 -2.88 31.21 7.27
C ALA A 415 -1.85 31.53 6.18
N LYS A 416 -2.11 32.47 5.28
CA LYS A 416 -1.14 32.93 4.29
C LYS A 416 0.15 33.41 4.94
N HIS A 417 0.04 34.27 5.94
CA HIS A 417 1.20 34.82 6.64
C HIS A 417 2.00 33.75 7.39
N PHE A 418 1.33 32.79 8.01
CA PHE A 418 1.98 31.69 8.71
C PHE A 418 2.62 30.68 7.74
N LEU A 419 1.92 30.32 6.66
CA LEU A 419 2.35 29.31 5.70
C LEU A 419 3.42 29.82 4.72
N ARG A 420 3.66 31.14 4.64
CA ARG A 420 4.77 31.73 3.87
C ARG A 420 6.16 31.21 4.25
N ILE A 421 6.30 30.63 5.43
CA ILE A 421 7.55 30.05 5.94
C ILE A 421 7.90 28.73 5.20
N PHE A 422 6.91 28.10 4.55
CA PHE A 422 7.02 26.81 3.89
C PHE A 422 7.23 26.96 2.38
N SER A 423 7.84 25.95 1.74
CA SER A 423 8.09 25.98 0.30
C SER A 423 6.77 25.97 -0.49
N LYS A 424 6.73 26.71 -1.60
CA LYS A 424 5.54 26.77 -2.49
C LYS A 424 5.20 25.43 -3.12
N GLU A 425 6.18 24.53 -3.24
CA GLU A 425 6.03 23.18 -3.81
C GLU A 425 4.99 22.34 -3.05
N HIS A 426 4.87 22.51 -1.73
CA HIS A 426 3.95 21.72 -0.91
C HIS A 426 2.48 22.20 -1.00
N GLN A 427 2.23 23.33 -1.67
CA GLN A 427 0.89 23.87 -1.96
C GLN A 427 -0.04 23.94 -0.72
N LEU A 428 0.51 24.06 0.50
CA LEU A 428 -0.26 24.02 1.75
C LEU A 428 -1.33 25.12 1.78
N TYR A 429 -0.98 26.33 1.36
CA TYR A 429 -1.92 27.44 1.29
C TYR A 429 -3.02 27.22 0.24
N ASN A 430 -2.69 26.66 -0.93
CA ASN A 430 -3.66 26.36 -1.99
C ASN A 430 -4.67 25.31 -1.53
N ASN A 431 -4.20 24.24 -0.87
CA ASN A 431 -5.09 23.23 -0.29
C ASN A 431 -5.98 23.83 0.80
N PHE A 432 -5.45 24.74 1.63
CA PHE A 432 -6.24 25.45 2.62
C PHE A 432 -7.36 26.30 2.00
N ILE A 433 -7.07 27.01 0.89
CA ILE A 433 -8.08 27.75 0.12
C ILE A 433 -9.15 26.80 -0.41
N ILE A 434 -8.75 25.66 -0.96
CA ILE A 434 -9.65 24.63 -1.47
C ILE A 434 -10.57 24.09 -0.37
N PHE A 435 -10.05 23.80 0.83
CA PHE A 435 -10.88 23.30 1.93
C PHE A 435 -11.94 24.32 2.36
N TYR A 436 -11.57 25.61 2.43
CA TYR A 436 -12.55 26.67 2.71
C TYR A 436 -13.57 26.80 1.60
N HIS A 437 -13.13 26.79 0.35
CA HIS A 437 -14.01 26.87 -0.80
C HIS A 437 -15.03 25.73 -0.82
N ASN A 438 -14.59 24.49 -0.62
CA ASN A 438 -15.45 23.31 -0.55
C ASN A 438 -16.45 23.42 0.61
N GLY A 439 -16.01 23.83 1.80
CA GLY A 439 -16.90 23.98 2.95
C GLY A 439 -17.98 25.04 2.73
N ILE A 440 -17.62 26.15 2.09
CA ILE A 440 -18.56 27.22 1.70
C ILE A 440 -19.54 26.73 0.65
N ALA A 441 -19.06 26.03 -0.38
CA ALA A 441 -19.91 25.46 -1.44
C ALA A 441 -20.96 24.50 -0.84
N ASN A 442 -20.55 23.63 0.08
CA ASN A 442 -21.46 22.75 0.83
C ASN A 442 -22.51 23.57 1.58
N LYS A 443 -22.11 24.59 2.33
CA LYS A 443 -23.04 25.44 3.08
C LYS A 443 -24.02 26.20 2.18
N ILE A 444 -23.56 26.69 1.03
CA ILE A 444 -24.41 27.38 0.05
C ILE A 444 -25.40 26.42 -0.60
N SER A 445 -24.97 25.20 -0.95
CA SER A 445 -25.89 24.17 -1.48
C SER A 445 -26.97 23.79 -0.45
N GLU A 446 -26.62 23.67 0.83
CA GLU A 446 -27.60 23.48 1.90
C GLU A 446 -28.62 24.63 1.99
N LEU A 447 -28.15 25.88 1.97
CA LEU A 447 -29.03 27.05 1.97
C LEU A 447 -29.92 27.11 0.73
N ALA A 448 -29.36 26.78 -0.44
CA ALA A 448 -30.07 26.75 -1.71
C ALA A 448 -31.18 25.70 -1.73
N LYS A 449 -30.98 24.53 -1.09
CA LYS A 449 -31.99 23.46 -0.98
C LYS A 449 -33.15 23.83 -0.06
N GLY A 450 -32.96 24.79 0.85
CA GLY A 450 -34.00 25.26 1.77
C GLY A 450 -35.10 26.10 1.12
N GLU A 451 -36.17 26.35 1.87
CA GLU A 451 -37.25 27.25 1.46
C GLU A 451 -36.86 28.71 1.65
N LEU A 452 -36.37 29.35 0.57
CA LEU A 452 -35.95 30.73 0.55
C LEU A 452 -37.10 31.68 0.18
N ASN A 453 -37.28 32.74 0.97
CA ASN A 453 -38.16 33.86 0.60
C ASN A 453 -37.45 34.83 -0.37
N LYS A 454 -38.18 35.79 -0.96
CA LYS A 454 -37.63 36.78 -1.92
C LYS A 454 -36.35 37.45 -1.41
N ARG A 455 -36.35 37.88 -0.16
CA ARG A 455 -35.24 38.61 0.44
C ARG A 455 -34.04 37.69 0.62
N GLU A 456 -34.24 36.51 1.20
CA GLU A 456 -33.20 35.50 1.40
C GLU A 456 -32.58 35.06 0.07
N LEU A 457 -33.41 34.90 -0.97
CA LEU A 457 -32.98 34.55 -2.32
C LEU A 457 -32.08 35.63 -2.96
N ILE A 458 -32.49 36.91 -2.87
CA ILE A 458 -31.67 38.04 -3.36
C ILE A 458 -30.34 38.09 -2.61
N GLN A 459 -30.38 37.95 -1.28
CA GLN A 459 -29.19 37.99 -0.44
C GLN A 459 -28.21 36.87 -0.79
N LEU A 460 -28.72 35.65 -1.01
CA LEU A 460 -27.90 34.50 -1.40
C LEU A 460 -27.29 34.68 -2.80
N LEU A 461 -28.09 35.08 -3.80
CA LEU A 461 -27.63 35.28 -5.17
C LEU A 461 -26.59 36.41 -5.27
N SER A 462 -26.82 37.53 -4.59
CA SER A 462 -25.85 38.64 -4.51
C SER A 462 -24.54 38.17 -3.87
N TRP A 463 -24.60 37.39 -2.78
CA TRP A 463 -23.39 36.89 -2.15
C TRP A 463 -22.59 35.92 -3.04
N ILE A 464 -23.27 35.01 -3.77
CA ILE A 464 -22.63 34.11 -4.75
C ILE A 464 -21.93 34.92 -5.85
N ARG A 465 -22.57 36.00 -6.34
CA ARG A 465 -21.98 36.90 -7.35
C ARG A 465 -20.75 37.64 -6.81
N GLN A 466 -20.79 38.09 -5.56
CA GLN A 466 -19.71 38.87 -4.93
C GLN A 466 -18.55 38.00 -4.42
N TYR A 467 -18.74 36.68 -4.29
CA TYR A 467 -17.74 35.75 -3.77
C TYR A 467 -16.34 35.83 -4.42
N PRO A 468 -16.20 35.81 -5.76
CA PRO A 468 -14.89 35.98 -6.41
C PRO A 468 -14.41 37.44 -6.45
N GLY A 469 -15.21 38.40 -5.98
CA GLY A 469 -14.93 39.83 -6.07
C GLY A 469 -13.94 40.37 -5.03
N GLU A 470 -13.60 41.65 -5.18
CA GLU A 470 -12.59 42.36 -4.37
C GLU A 470 -12.98 42.55 -2.90
N HIS A 471 -14.23 42.25 -2.53
CA HIS A 471 -14.72 42.32 -1.16
C HIS A 471 -14.74 40.95 -0.46
N MET A 472 -14.25 39.89 -1.09
CA MET A 472 -14.14 38.56 -0.49
C MET A 472 -12.86 37.82 -0.92
N LEU A 473 -12.93 36.76 -1.73
CA LEU A 473 -11.73 35.98 -2.08
C LEU A 473 -10.83 36.71 -3.08
N GLY A 474 -11.38 37.62 -3.88
CA GLY A 474 -10.64 38.44 -4.83
C GLY A 474 -9.85 39.59 -4.20
N MET A 475 -9.80 39.68 -2.86
CA MET A 475 -8.98 40.67 -2.18
C MET A 475 -7.49 40.51 -2.51
N ALA A 476 -6.85 41.56 -3.03
CA ALA A 476 -5.46 41.53 -3.50
C ALA A 476 -4.47 41.00 -2.44
N PHE A 477 -4.69 41.30 -1.17
CA PHE A 477 -3.81 40.83 -0.08
C PHE A 477 -3.91 39.34 0.19
N LEU A 478 -4.91 38.62 -0.32
CA LEU A 478 -5.02 37.16 -0.24
C LEU A 478 -4.18 36.49 -1.34
N GLU A 479 -3.87 37.17 -2.46
CA GLU A 479 -3.17 36.59 -3.63
C GLU A 479 -3.85 35.30 -4.15
N ILE A 480 -5.18 35.29 -4.21
CA ILE A 480 -5.99 34.16 -4.71
C ILE A 480 -6.54 34.55 -6.07
N ASP A 481 -6.37 33.68 -7.08
CA ASP A 481 -7.11 33.79 -8.33
C ASP A 481 -8.53 33.20 -8.15
N ALA A 482 -9.39 33.99 -7.50
CA ALA A 482 -10.73 33.56 -7.13
C ALA A 482 -11.63 33.30 -8.35
N ILE A 483 -11.36 33.98 -9.47
CA ILE A 483 -12.13 33.82 -10.71
C ILE A 483 -11.86 32.43 -11.30
N SER A 484 -10.58 32.07 -11.47
CA SER A 484 -10.21 30.74 -11.97
C SER A 484 -10.67 29.64 -11.02
N LEU A 485 -10.56 29.84 -9.70
CA LEU A 485 -11.04 28.88 -8.70
C LEU A 485 -12.53 28.58 -8.86
N VAL A 486 -13.39 29.60 -9.03
CA VAL A 486 -14.84 29.42 -9.19
C VAL A 486 -15.20 28.82 -10.55
N GLN A 487 -14.39 29.07 -11.59
CA GLN A 487 -14.56 28.44 -12.90
C GLN A 487 -14.28 26.93 -12.83
N ASP A 488 -13.21 26.54 -12.15
CA ASP A 488 -12.83 25.14 -11.98
C ASP A 488 -13.74 24.40 -11.00
N ARG A 489 -14.15 25.10 -9.92
CA ARG A 489 -14.99 24.56 -8.85
C ARG A 489 -16.14 25.55 -8.56
N PRO A 490 -17.30 25.38 -9.20
CA PRO A 490 -18.43 26.27 -8.94
C PRO A 490 -18.98 26.06 -7.52
N LEU A 491 -19.32 27.17 -6.84
CA LEU A 491 -19.91 27.14 -5.49
C LEU A 491 -21.22 26.38 -5.38
N ILE A 492 -21.96 26.34 -6.49
CA ILE A 492 -23.26 25.71 -6.59
C ILE A 492 -23.37 25.08 -7.97
N GLU A 493 -24.01 23.92 -8.05
CA GLU A 493 -24.24 23.27 -9.34
C GLU A 493 -25.09 24.16 -10.25
N ARG A 494 -24.79 24.15 -11.54
CA ARG A 494 -25.48 24.98 -12.53
C ARG A 494 -27.00 24.78 -12.51
N ASN A 495 -27.45 23.55 -12.31
CA ASN A 495 -28.88 23.22 -12.24
C ASN A 495 -29.55 23.84 -11.02
N GLU A 496 -28.90 23.78 -9.85
CA GLU A 496 -29.40 24.39 -8.62
C GLU A 496 -29.41 25.92 -8.74
N LEU A 497 -28.38 26.51 -9.35
CA LEU A 497 -28.31 27.95 -9.61
C LEU A 497 -29.42 28.42 -10.56
N MET A 498 -29.65 27.71 -11.65
CA MET A 498 -30.75 28.02 -12.57
C MET A 498 -32.12 27.95 -11.87
N ARG A 499 -32.33 26.95 -11.01
CA ARG A 499 -33.55 26.86 -10.19
C ARG A 499 -33.73 28.09 -9.29
N LEU A 500 -32.66 28.60 -8.68
CA LEU A 500 -32.72 29.83 -7.87
C LEU A 500 -33.08 31.05 -8.73
N PHE A 501 -32.52 31.16 -9.94
CA PHE A 501 -32.88 32.22 -10.88
C PHE A 501 -34.34 32.12 -11.35
N ASP A 502 -34.83 30.92 -11.66
CA ASP A 502 -36.23 30.71 -12.06
C ASP A 502 -37.19 31.09 -10.91
N MET A 503 -36.88 30.68 -9.68
CA MET A 503 -37.63 31.10 -8.49
C MET A 503 -37.65 32.63 -8.35
N TYR A 504 -36.51 33.28 -8.57
CA TYR A 504 -36.41 34.73 -8.51
C TYR A 504 -37.28 35.41 -9.57
N VAL A 505 -37.17 34.97 -10.83
CA VAL A 505 -37.95 35.51 -11.95
C VAL A 505 -39.44 35.34 -11.72
N GLU A 506 -39.89 34.18 -11.22
CA GLU A 506 -41.30 33.92 -10.98
C GLU A 506 -41.86 34.80 -9.85
N ILE A 507 -41.09 35.05 -8.80
CA ILE A 507 -41.44 36.00 -7.73
C ILE A 507 -41.58 37.42 -8.29
N ILE A 508 -40.60 37.90 -9.05
CA ILE A 508 -40.62 39.25 -9.63
C ILE A 508 -41.79 39.40 -10.61
N LYS A 509 -42.03 38.41 -11.48
CA LYS A 509 -43.15 38.40 -12.42
C LYS A 509 -44.50 38.48 -11.68
N SER A 510 -44.68 37.68 -10.63
CA SER A 510 -45.90 37.67 -9.81
C SER A 510 -46.13 39.02 -9.11
N GLU A 511 -45.08 39.61 -8.53
CA GLU A 511 -45.18 40.93 -7.89
C GLU A 511 -45.45 42.05 -8.89
N THR A 512 -44.69 42.12 -9.99
CA THR A 512 -44.90 43.12 -11.04
C THR A 512 -46.32 43.03 -11.60
N ALA A 513 -46.85 41.82 -11.84
CA ALA A 513 -48.23 41.64 -12.29
C ALA A 513 -49.25 42.14 -11.24
N LYS A 514 -49.03 41.86 -9.95
CA LYS A 514 -49.91 42.34 -8.86
C LYS A 514 -49.89 43.86 -8.75
N TRP A 515 -48.71 44.48 -8.81
CA TRP A 515 -48.55 45.94 -8.78
C TRP A 515 -49.18 46.59 -10.00
N ALA A 516 -48.90 46.10 -11.20
CA ALA A 516 -49.51 46.58 -12.44
C ALA A 516 -51.04 46.50 -12.38
N LEU A 517 -51.59 45.35 -11.97
CA LEU A 517 -53.05 45.18 -11.83
C LEU A 517 -53.65 46.13 -10.79
N LYS A 518 -52.96 46.35 -9.66
CA LYS A 518 -53.41 47.30 -8.64
C LYS A 518 -53.41 48.73 -9.17
N THR A 519 -52.37 49.14 -9.87
CA THR A 519 -52.25 50.48 -10.48
C THR A 519 -53.34 50.72 -11.50
N VAL A 520 -53.57 49.77 -12.42
CA VAL A 520 -54.66 49.85 -13.41
C VAL A 520 -56.01 49.96 -12.70
N LYS A 521 -56.30 49.07 -11.73
CA LYS A 521 -57.57 49.13 -10.99
C LYS A 521 -57.79 50.46 -10.28
N GLN A 522 -56.72 51.04 -9.72
CA GLN A 522 -56.80 52.31 -9.02
C GLN A 522 -57.13 53.47 -9.96
N GLU A 523 -56.52 53.51 -11.14
CA GLU A 523 -56.77 54.56 -12.13
C GLU A 523 -58.20 54.49 -12.70
N PHE A 524 -58.71 53.28 -12.95
CA PHE A 524 -60.08 53.08 -13.45
C PHE A 524 -61.15 53.05 -12.35
N ALA A 525 -60.80 53.18 -11.06
CA ALA A 525 -61.76 53.14 -9.96
C ALA A 525 -62.61 54.42 -9.87
N ASN A 526 -62.08 55.56 -10.31
CA ASN A 526 -62.73 56.86 -10.22
C ASN A 526 -62.76 57.56 -11.59
N ILE A 527 -63.92 57.53 -12.25
CA ILE A 527 -64.11 58.04 -13.61
C ILE A 527 -63.91 59.56 -13.68
N GLU A 528 -64.27 60.31 -12.62
CA GLU A 528 -64.09 61.78 -12.58
C GLU A 528 -62.61 62.15 -12.49
N GLU A 529 -61.84 61.42 -11.68
CA GLU A 529 -60.41 61.61 -11.52
C GLU A 529 -59.63 61.19 -12.79
N LEU A 530 -60.07 60.11 -13.45
CA LEU A 530 -59.52 59.68 -14.74
C LEU A 530 -59.66 60.80 -15.79
N GLN A 531 -60.83 61.42 -15.89
CA GLN A 531 -61.06 62.51 -16.84
C GLN A 531 -60.18 63.74 -16.56
N SER A 532 -59.88 64.02 -15.28
CA SER A 532 -58.97 65.11 -14.92
C SER A 532 -57.48 64.80 -15.16
N ASN A 533 -57.12 63.53 -15.28
CA ASN A 533 -55.73 63.06 -15.44
C ASN A 533 -55.31 62.84 -16.91
N ILE A 534 -56.22 63.05 -17.87
CA ILE A 534 -55.90 62.99 -19.31
C ILE A 534 -55.17 64.26 -19.70
N LEU A 535 -53.97 64.10 -20.26
CA LEU A 535 -53.11 65.16 -20.75
C LEU A 535 -53.02 65.08 -22.28
N GLU A 536 -52.71 66.21 -22.91
CA GLU A 536 -52.50 66.33 -24.35
C GLU A 536 -51.02 66.66 -24.61
N ASP A 537 -50.38 65.93 -25.51
CA ASP A 537 -48.97 66.15 -25.86
C ASP A 537 -48.79 67.25 -26.93
N GLU A 538 -47.53 67.55 -27.29
CA GLU A 538 -47.18 68.55 -28.32
C GLU A 538 -47.69 68.20 -29.73
N PHE A 539 -48.22 66.98 -29.93
CA PHE A 539 -48.76 66.46 -31.18
C PHE A 539 -50.27 66.21 -31.12
N GLU A 540 -50.96 66.76 -30.12
CA GLU A 540 -52.43 66.64 -29.91
C GLU A 540 -52.91 65.20 -29.60
N TYR A 541 -52.03 64.32 -29.11
CA TYR A 541 -52.42 62.99 -28.63
C TYR A 541 -52.72 62.99 -27.13
N TYR A 542 -53.83 62.33 -26.78
CA TYR A 542 -54.23 62.15 -25.39
C TYR A 542 -53.48 60.99 -24.72
N TYR A 543 -52.96 61.23 -23.51
CA TYR A 543 -52.29 60.21 -22.71
C TYR A 543 -52.58 60.37 -21.21
N THR A 544 -52.37 59.31 -20.44
CA THR A 544 -52.33 59.36 -18.97
C THR A 544 -50.93 59.01 -18.47
N HIS A 545 -50.64 59.23 -17.19
CA HIS A 545 -49.37 58.83 -16.59
C HIS A 545 -49.20 57.30 -16.43
N LEU A 546 -50.23 56.51 -16.71
CA LEU A 546 -50.21 55.06 -16.50
C LEU A 546 -49.06 54.34 -17.22
N PRO A 547 -48.81 54.56 -18.53
CA PRO A 547 -47.73 53.86 -19.20
C PRO A 547 -46.39 54.14 -18.52
N HIS A 548 -46.14 55.39 -18.13
CA HIS A 548 -44.92 55.77 -17.40
C HIS A 548 -44.82 55.07 -16.03
N ILE A 549 -45.91 55.01 -15.27
CA ILE A 549 -45.93 54.31 -13.97
C ILE A 549 -45.69 52.81 -14.15
N LEU A 550 -46.31 52.17 -15.15
CA LEU A 550 -46.12 50.76 -15.45
C LEU A 550 -44.67 50.47 -15.89
N TYR A 551 -44.09 51.32 -16.74
CA TYR A 551 -42.67 51.23 -17.10
C TYR A 551 -41.76 51.42 -15.89
N SER A 552 -42.06 52.37 -15.00
CA SER A 552 -41.31 52.57 -13.76
C SER A 552 -41.36 51.35 -12.85
N ILE A 553 -42.53 50.70 -12.70
CA ILE A 553 -42.68 49.48 -11.90
C ILE A 553 -41.78 48.36 -12.44
N VAL A 554 -41.73 48.17 -13.76
CA VAL A 554 -40.86 47.18 -14.39
C VAL A 554 -39.39 47.57 -14.21
N ASN A 555 -39.05 48.82 -14.50
CA ASN A 555 -37.69 49.34 -14.42
C ASN A 555 -37.12 49.22 -13.00
N ASP A 556 -37.87 49.57 -11.96
CA ASP A 556 -37.42 49.49 -10.56
C ASP A 556 -37.15 48.06 -10.09
N GLN A 557 -37.87 47.07 -10.62
CA GLN A 557 -37.60 45.66 -10.32
C GLN A 557 -36.38 45.14 -11.10
N VAL A 558 -36.13 45.66 -12.31
CA VAL A 558 -35.01 45.28 -13.16
C VAL A 558 -33.71 45.93 -12.72
N VAL A 559 -33.70 47.21 -12.32
CA VAL A 559 -32.49 47.92 -11.87
C VAL A 559 -31.89 47.29 -10.60
N LYS A 560 -32.74 46.78 -9.70
CA LYS A 560 -32.31 45.97 -8.54
C LYS A 560 -31.59 44.66 -8.90
N ILE A 561 -31.60 44.25 -10.16
CA ILE A 561 -30.86 43.08 -10.67
C ILE A 561 -29.40 43.45 -11.00
N PHE A 562 -29.13 44.72 -11.30
CA PHE A 562 -27.85 45.16 -11.88
C PHE A 562 -26.96 45.96 -10.93
N ASP A 563 -27.54 46.69 -9.97
CA ASP A 563 -26.80 47.64 -9.10
C ASP A 563 -26.36 47.10 -7.71
N ASP A 564 -26.77 45.89 -7.31
CA ASP A 564 -26.28 45.16 -6.10
C ASP A 564 -25.56 43.85 -6.48
#